data_AF-A0A842UHR8-F1
#
_entry.id   AF-A0A842UHR8-F1
#
_cell.length_a   1.000
_cell.length_b   1.000
_cell.length_c   1.000
_cell.angle_alpha   90.00
_cell.angle_beta   90.00
_cell.angle_gamma   90.00
#
_symmetry.space_group_name_H-M   'P 1'
#
loop_
_entity.id
_entity.type
_entity.pdbx_description
1 polymer ?
#
loop_
_entity_poly.entity_id
_entity_poly.type
_entity_poly.pdbx_seq_one_letter_code
_entity_poly.pdbx_strand_id
1 'polypeptide(L)' 'MRAEFIQGIMEVARLCNWPEKQAEELRSLLLEELASIDNFMYEVYESTEQRDVAFAVYEAQMENLRRWLSLMLGIKIKYV' A
#
# COMPACT_ATOMS: atom_id res chain seq x y z
N MET A 1 -1.15 11.66 3.31
CA MET A 1 -1.39 10.21 3.53
C MET A 1 -0.77 9.33 2.44
N ARG A 2 -1.30 9.23 1.20
CA ARG A 2 -0.72 8.35 0.14
C ARG A 2 0.73 8.65 -0.24
N ALA A 3 1.03 9.93 -0.51
CA ALA A 3 2.38 10.34 -0.88
C ALA A 3 3.39 10.09 0.25
N GLU A 4 2.98 10.30 1.50
CA GLU A 4 3.80 10.04 2.70
C GLU A 4 4.07 8.55 2.88
N PHE A 5 3.05 7.69 2.68
CA PHE A 5 3.22 6.24 2.72
C PHE A 5 4.25 5.78 1.68
N ILE A 6 4.07 6.17 0.41
CA ILE A 6 5.00 5.81 -0.67
C ILE A 6 6.40 6.34 -0.37
N GLN A 7 6.53 7.60 0.08
CA GLN A 7 7.81 8.18 0.43
C GLN A 7 8.51 7.40 1.56
N GLY A 8 7.77 6.99 2.59
CA GLY A 8 8.30 6.18 3.68
C GLY A 8 8.79 4.82 3.21
N ILE A 9 8.04 4.15 2.31
CA ILE A 9 8.48 2.87 1.73
C ILE A 9 9.75 3.05 0.87
N MET A 10 9.80 4.13 0.09
CA MET A 10 10.97 4.44 -0.75
C MET A 10 12.21 4.78 0.09
N GLU A 11 12.03 5.48 1.22
CA GLU A 11 13.11 5.75 2.17
C GLU A 11 13.64 4.45 2.78
N VAL A 12 12.75 3.55 3.20
CA VAL A 12 13.13 2.21 3.67
C VAL A 12 13.91 1.44 2.60
N ALA A 13 13.42 1.41 1.35
CA ALA A 13 14.10 0.71 0.27
C ALA A 13 15.52 1.26 0.05
N ARG A 14 15.69 2.58 0.13
CA ARG A 14 17.02 3.22 0.09
C ARG A 14 17.90 2.83 1.26
N LEU A 15 17.37 2.79 2.48
CA LEU A 15 18.09 2.35 3.68
C LEU A 15 18.51 0.87 3.59
N CYS A 16 17.73 0.04 2.90
CA CYS A 16 18.03 -1.35 2.60
C CYS A 16 19.01 -1.51 1.42
N ASN A 17 19.59 -0.43 0.89
CA ASN A 17 20.49 -0.41 -0.27
C ASN A 17 19.90 -1.07 -1.53
N TRP A 18 18.59 -0.95 -1.75
CA TRP A 18 17.99 -1.41 -3.00
C TRP A 18 18.52 -0.62 -4.19
N PRO A 19 18.79 -1.27 -5.34
CA PRO A 19 19.10 -0.58 -6.58
C PRO A 19 18.00 0.42 -6.94
N GLU A 20 18.38 1.61 -7.43
CA GLU A 20 17.44 2.69 -7.79
C GLU A 20 16.35 2.20 -8.75
N LYS A 21 16.73 1.38 -9.73
CA LYS A 21 15.77 0.76 -10.67
C LYS A 21 14.70 -0.08 -9.96
N GLN A 22 15.10 -0.91 -8.99
CA GLN A 22 14.15 -1.75 -8.23
C GLN A 22 13.27 -0.90 -7.31
N ALA A 23 13.81 0.20 -6.76
CA ALA A 23 13.02 1.13 -5.97
C ALA A 23 11.95 1.84 -6.83
N GLU A 24 12.28 2.29 -8.05
CA GLU A 24 11.28 2.90 -8.96
C GLU A 24 10.25 1.87 -9.48
N GLU A 25 10.65 0.62 -9.71
CA GLU A 25 9.71 -0.48 -9.99
C GLU A 25 8.75 -0.68 -8.82
N LEU A 26 9.27 -0.73 -7.58
CA LEU A 26 8.45 -0.83 -6.37
C LEU A 26 7.48 0.36 -6.24
N ARG A 27 7.95 1.59 -6.49
CA ARG A 27 7.10 2.78 -6.48
C ARG A 27 5.94 2.68 -7.46
N SER A 28 6.21 2.19 -8.68
CA SER A 28 5.19 2.04 -9.72
C SER A 28 4.16 1.00 -9.31
N LEU A 29 4.61 -0.16 -8.81
CA LEU A 29 3.73 -1.20 -8.26
C LEU A 29 2.88 -0.69 -7.10
N LEU A 30 3.45 0.10 -6.19
CA LEU A 30 2.71 0.69 -5.07
C LEU A 30 1.60 1.63 -5.55
N LEU A 31 1.85 2.45 -6.56
CA LEU A 31 0.84 3.36 -7.11
C LEU A 31 -0.33 2.59 -7.73
N GLU A 32 -0.04 1.55 -8.49
CA GLU A 32 -1.05 0.67 -9.10
C GLU A 32 -1.86 -0.07 -8.04
N GLU A 33 -1.20 -0.68 -7.07
CA GLU A 33 -1.85 -1.44 -6.01
C GLU A 33 -2.75 -0.55 -5.15
N LEU A 34 -2.24 0.62 -4.74
CA LEU A 34 -3.04 1.58 -3.99
C LEU A 34 -4.26 2.01 -4.79
N ALA A 35 -4.11 2.29 -6.10
CA ALA A 35 -5.23 2.67 -6.95
C ALA A 35 -6.28 1.56 -7.04
N SER A 36 -5.85 0.31 -7.14
CA SER A 36 -6.73 -0.87 -7.11
C SER A 36 -7.49 -0.96 -5.79
N ILE A 37 -6.82 -0.76 -4.65
CA ILE A 37 -7.43 -0.78 -3.31
C ILE A 37 -8.51 0.29 -3.18
N ASP A 38 -8.24 1.52 -3.62
CA ASP A 38 -9.22 2.61 -3.59
C ASP A 38 -10.44 2.29 -4.46
N ASN A 39 -10.21 1.83 -5.69
CA ASN A 39 -11.30 1.49 -6.61
C ASN A 39 -12.18 0.38 -6.02
N PHE A 40 -11.57 -0.64 -5.45
CA PHE A 40 -12.30 -1.74 -4.80
C PHE A 40 -13.10 -1.25 -3.58
N MET A 41 -12.55 -0.34 -2.78
CA MET A 41 -13.30 0.29 -1.69
C MET A 41 -14.53 1.03 -2.23
N TYR A 42 -14.39 1.81 -3.31
CA TYR A 42 -15.52 2.50 -3.92
C TYR A 42 -16.56 1.54 -4.51
N GLU A 43 -16.14 0.47 -5.19
CA GLU A 43 -17.04 -0.57 -5.71
C GLU A 43 -17.84 -1.25 -4.59
N VAL A 44 -17.19 -1.56 -3.45
CA VAL A 44 -17.87 -2.11 -2.28
C VAL A 44 -18.86 -1.09 -1.70
N TYR A 45 -18.49 0.18 -1.66
CA TYR A 45 -19.40 1.23 -1.19
C TYR A 45 -20.61 1.39 -2.11
N GLU A 46 -20.42 1.42 -3.43
CA GLU A 46 -21.51 1.52 -4.41
C GLU A 46 -22.45 0.31 -4.39
N SER A 47 -21.92 -0.88 -4.13
CA SER A 47 -22.72 -2.11 -4.08
C SER A 47 -23.46 -2.35 -2.76
N THR A 48 -22.92 -1.85 -1.64
CA THR A 48 -23.49 -2.09 -0.31
C THR A 48 -24.15 -0.87 0.31
N GLU A 49 -23.86 0.33 -0.20
CA GLU A 49 -24.17 1.65 0.39
C GLU A 49 -23.65 1.81 1.85
N GLN A 50 -22.77 0.91 2.30
CA GLN A 50 -22.27 0.87 3.67
C GLN A 50 -20.82 1.33 3.72
N ARG A 51 -20.64 2.55 4.24
CA ARG A 51 -19.31 3.15 4.41
C ARG A 51 -18.38 2.33 5.29
N ASP A 52 -18.90 1.78 6.39
CA ASP A 52 -18.10 1.05 7.36
C ASP A 52 -17.56 -0.27 6.76
N VAL A 53 -18.36 -0.93 5.93
CA VAL A 53 -17.95 -2.15 5.21
C VAL A 53 -16.88 -1.82 4.18
N ALA A 54 -17.08 -0.77 3.39
CA ALA A 54 -16.08 -0.32 2.42
C ALA A 54 -14.76 0.02 3.10
N PHE A 55 -14.80 0.73 4.23
CA PHE A 55 -13.61 1.11 4.97
C PHE A 55 -12.91 -0.10 5.62
N ALA A 56 -13.65 -1.06 6.17
CA ALA A 56 -13.08 -2.30 6.69
C ALA A 56 -12.35 -3.11 5.60
N VAL A 57 -12.89 -3.13 4.38
CA VAL A 57 -12.23 -3.77 3.23
C VAL A 57 -10.96 -3.01 2.84
N TYR A 58 -11.02 -1.68 2.80
CA TYR A 58 -9.84 -0.84 2.55
C TYR A 58 -8.73 -1.13 3.56
N GLU A 59 -9.04 -1.13 4.86
CA GLU A 59 -8.07 -1.43 5.93
C GLU A 59 -7.47 -2.83 5.78
N ALA A 60 -8.29 -3.83 5.46
CA ALA A 60 -7.83 -5.20 5.25
C ALA A 60 -6.84 -5.30 4.07
N GLN A 61 -7.12 -4.61 2.97
CA GLN A 61 -6.23 -4.60 1.80
C GLN A 61 -4.93 -3.83 2.08
N MET A 62 -5.01 -2.68 2.74
CA MET A 62 -3.84 -1.91 3.15
C MET A 62 -2.94 -2.71 4.11
N GLU A 63 -3.52 -3.47 5.03
CA GLU A 63 -2.79 -4.36 5.94
C GLU A 63 -2.11 -5.52 5.19
N ASN A 64 -2.76 -6.08 4.17
CA ASN A 64 -2.15 -7.10 3.30
C ASN A 64 -0.96 -6.53 2.52
N LEU A 65 -1.11 -5.34 1.93
CA LEU A 65 -0.03 -4.62 1.25
C LEU A 65 1.14 -4.36 2.21
N ARG A 66 0.86 -3.87 3.43
CA ARG A 66 1.89 -3.65 4.47
C ARG A 66 2.66 -4.93 4.79
N ARG A 67 1.98 -6.07 4.93
CA ARG A 67 2.62 -7.37 5.20
C ARG A 67 3.54 -7.78 4.05
N TRP A 68 3.06 -7.65 2.82
CA TRP A 68 3.85 -7.98 1.64
C TRP A 68 5.11 -7.11 1.52
N LEU A 69 4.97 -5.81 1.74
CA LEU A 69 6.11 -4.88 1.78
C LEU A 69 7.09 -5.21 2.91
N SER A 70 6.57 -5.58 4.08
CA SER A 70 7.42 -5.98 5.22
C SER A 70 8.26 -7.22 4.90
N LEU A 71 7.67 -8.19 4.17
CA LEU A 71 8.36 -9.40 3.74
C LEU A 71 9.42 -9.10 2.68
N MET A 72 9.10 -8.30 1.67
CA MET A 72 10.06 -7.93 0.62
C MET A 72 11.24 -7.12 1.15
N LEU A 73 10.97 -6.11 1.98
CA LEU A 73 12.01 -5.20 2.49
C LEU A 73 12.79 -5.82 3.66
N GLY A 74 12.31 -6.94 4.22
CA GLY A 74 12.93 -7.58 5.38
C GLY A 74 12.81 -6.76 6.67
N ILE A 75 11.86 -5.81 6.73
CA ILE A 75 11.65 -4.93 7.88
C ILE A 75 10.18 -4.90 8.31
N LYS A 76 9.94 -4.77 9.61
CA LYS A 76 8.57 -4.67 10.12
C LYS A 76 8.04 -3.24 9.97
N ILE A 77 7.16 -3.01 9.00
CA ILE A 77 6.44 -1.74 8.84
C ILE A 77 5.31 -1.70 9.87
N LYS A 78 5.30 -0.74 10.80
CA LYS A 78 4.31 -0.70 11.90
C LYS A 78 3.05 0.12 11.60
N TYR A 79 3.13 1.04 10.64
CA TYR A 79 2.07 2.02 10.37
C TYR A 79 1.77 2.08 8.88
N VAL A 80 0.49 2.28 8.58
CA VAL A 80 -0.04 2.68 7.28
C VAL A 80 -0.90 3.91 7.53
#